data_AF-A0A966PZ08-F1
#
_entry.id   AF-A0A966PZ08-F1
#
_cell.length_a   1.000
_cell.length_b   1.000
_cell.length_c   1.000
_cell.angle_alpha   90.00
_cell.angle_beta   90.00
_cell.angle_gamma   90.00
#
_symmetry.space_group_name_H-M   'P 1'
#
loop_
_entity.id
_entity.type
_entity.pdbx_description
1 polymer ?
#
loop_
_entity_poly.entity_id
_entity_poly.type
_entity_poly.pdbx_seq_one_letter_code
_entity_poly.pdbx_strand_id
1 'polypeptide(L)'
;MFRPLHRFISRIFSNRDQSSSLSTFITLTIVAVVVIIPLIFLSKQIYVESEDLYYSLTDEGSRSSLISSLNAFSASLSNKLGGIFPSYNFDDFNITRYVQNFLEWSFANLDTIFSSVARFALQIFIMLFALFYLLRDGVKLKQDIIALSPLSDNYDEKIFSKLKLAIRSVVTGTLVVGMIQGFLTGLGFFIFGVPNPALWGSFAVLAALIPGIGTSLVIV
;
A
#
# COMPACT_ATOMS: atom_id res chain seq x y z
N MET A 1 -17.04 -10.86 16.54
CA MET A 1 -16.40 -11.53 17.70
C MET A 1 -15.62 -10.57 18.64
N PHE A 2 -15.57 -9.24 18.42
CA PHE A 2 -14.82 -8.30 19.28
C PHE A 2 -15.66 -7.47 20.29
N ARG A 3 -16.90 -7.90 20.57
CA ARG A 3 -17.80 -7.23 21.53
C ARG A 3 -17.26 -7.06 22.98
N PRO A 4 -16.40 -7.94 23.53
CA PRO A 4 -15.91 -7.76 24.89
C PRO A 4 -14.84 -6.66 25.01
N LEU A 5 -13.96 -6.52 24.02
CA LEU A 5 -12.85 -5.55 24.06
C LEU A 5 -13.37 -4.09 24.02
N HIS A 6 -14.43 -3.86 23.24
CA HIS A 6 -15.09 -2.55 23.14
C HIS A 6 -15.72 -2.08 24.46
N ARG A 7 -16.21 -3.00 25.30
CA ARG A 7 -16.81 -2.66 26.61
C ARG A 7 -15.79 -2.31 27.68
N PHE A 8 -14.55 -2.78 27.55
CA PHE A 8 -13.50 -2.49 28.54
C PHE A 8 -12.98 -1.06 28.38
N ILE A 9 -12.79 -0.63 27.13
CA ILE A 9 -12.33 0.73 26.81
C ILE A 9 -13.44 1.77 27.09
N SER A 10 -14.71 1.42 26.88
CA SER A 10 -15.83 2.33 27.16
C SER A 10 -16.06 2.62 28.65
N ARG A 11 -15.47 1.84 29.58
CA ARG A 11 -15.54 2.13 31.02
C ARG A 11 -14.50 3.14 31.49
N ILE A 12 -13.39 3.31 30.77
CA ILE A 12 -12.34 4.28 31.11
C ILE A 12 -12.70 5.70 30.64
N PHE A 13 -13.57 5.82 29.63
CA PHE A 13 -13.89 7.10 28.99
C PHE A 13 -15.37 7.54 29.10
N SER A 14 -16.15 6.94 30.01
CA SER A 14 -17.55 7.33 30.17
C SER A 14 -17.76 8.20 31.40
N ASN A 15 -17.57 9.51 31.28
CA ASN A 15 -18.52 10.43 31.90
C ASN A 15 -18.76 11.69 31.07
N ARG A 16 -20.04 12.10 31.11
CA ARG A 16 -20.81 12.97 30.20
C ARG A 16 -20.43 14.46 30.17
N ASP A 17 -20.69 15.05 29.00
CA ASP A 17 -21.25 16.38 28.74
C ASP A 17 -20.51 17.68 29.13
N GLN A 18 -19.30 17.62 29.68
CA GLN A 18 -18.44 18.82 29.85
C GLN A 18 -17.02 18.67 29.27
N SER A 19 -16.77 17.60 28.51
CA SER A 19 -15.47 17.25 27.92
C SER A 19 -15.41 17.39 26.40
N SER A 20 -16.45 17.95 25.75
CA SER A 20 -16.52 18.11 24.29
C SER A 20 -15.36 18.95 23.73
N SER A 21 -14.99 20.05 24.41
CA SER A 21 -13.84 20.87 24.02
C SER A 21 -12.50 20.15 24.23
N LEU A 22 -12.29 19.50 25.38
CA LEU A 22 -11.04 18.79 25.67
C LEU A 22 -10.86 17.54 24.80
N SER A 23 -11.91 16.75 24.58
CA SER A 23 -11.83 15.55 23.75
C SER A 23 -11.62 15.91 22.28
N THR A 24 -12.26 16.96 21.79
CA THR A 24 -12.03 17.50 20.44
C THR A 24 -10.63 18.08 20.31
N PHE A 25 -10.13 18.81 21.32
CA PHE A 25 -8.79 19.37 21.33
C PHE A 25 -7.72 18.27 21.37
N ILE A 26 -7.85 17.29 22.28
CA ILE A 26 -6.95 16.13 22.37
C ILE A 26 -7.00 15.33 21.07
N THR A 27 -8.16 15.16 20.47
CA THR A 27 -8.31 14.47 19.19
C THR A 27 -7.63 15.27 18.08
N LEU A 28 -7.86 16.58 17.95
CA LEU A 28 -7.17 17.47 17.00
C LEU A 28 -5.66 17.49 17.20
N THR A 29 -5.19 17.53 18.44
CA THR A 29 -3.76 17.51 18.77
C THR A 29 -3.14 16.17 18.44
N ILE A 30 -3.80 15.05 18.77
CA ILE A 30 -3.32 13.71 18.40
C ILE A 30 -3.24 13.60 16.89
N VAL A 31 -4.24 14.09 16.15
CA VAL A 31 -4.24 14.05 14.69
C VAL A 31 -3.17 14.94 14.09
N ALA A 32 -3.03 16.17 14.58
CA ALA A 32 -1.98 17.08 14.16
C ALA A 32 -0.59 16.47 14.41
N VAL A 33 -0.36 15.90 15.59
CA VAL A 33 0.92 15.27 15.95
C VAL A 33 1.18 14.03 15.08
N VAL A 34 0.18 13.16 14.92
CA VAL A 34 0.31 11.91 14.15
C VAL A 34 0.44 12.18 12.64
N VAL A 35 -0.05 13.31 12.12
CA VAL A 35 0.12 13.70 10.70
C VAL A 35 1.41 14.49 10.48
N ILE A 36 1.66 15.51 11.30
CA ILE A 36 2.74 16.48 11.10
C ILE A 36 4.10 15.87 11.43
N ILE A 37 4.20 15.00 12.45
CA ILE A 37 5.48 14.38 12.81
C ILE A 37 6.00 13.48 11.67
N PRO A 38 5.21 12.55 11.10
CA PRO A 38 5.66 11.78 9.94
C PRO A 38 5.98 12.66 8.74
N LEU A 39 5.23 13.74 8.52
CA LEU A 39 5.50 14.68 7.43
C LEU A 39 6.86 15.36 7.60
N ILE A 40 7.16 15.90 8.78
CA ILE A 40 8.46 16.53 9.07
C ILE A 40 9.59 15.49 9.01
N PHE A 41 9.36 14.29 9.54
CA PHE A 41 10.34 13.20 9.52
C PHE A 41 10.64 12.75 8.08
N LEU A 42 9.60 12.56 7.25
CA LEU A 42 9.73 12.24 5.84
C LEU A 42 10.43 13.37 5.09
N SER A 43 10.03 14.63 5.29
CA SER A 43 10.70 15.78 4.68
C SER A 43 12.18 15.86 5.05
N LYS A 44 12.53 15.59 6.31
CA LYS A 44 13.92 15.57 6.77
C LYS A 44 14.70 14.41 6.14
N GLN A 45 14.12 13.22 6.13
CA GLN A 45 14.78 12.05 5.57
C GLN A 45 15.01 12.21 4.07
N ILE A 46 14.00 12.72 3.34
CA ILE A 46 14.11 13.07 1.92
C ILE A 46 15.21 14.11 1.71
N TYR A 47 15.25 15.18 2.50
CA TYR A 47 16.24 16.24 2.32
C TYR A 47 17.68 15.77 2.52
N VAL A 48 17.94 14.97 3.57
CA VAL A 48 19.28 14.45 3.88
C VAL A 48 19.72 13.40 2.83
N GLU A 49 18.81 12.57 2.39
CA GLU A 49 19.08 11.50 1.41
C GLU A 49 19.28 12.07 0.00
N SER A 50 18.57 13.16 -0.35
CA SER A 50 18.79 13.94 -1.57
C SER A 50 20.15 14.64 -1.59
N GLU A 51 20.64 15.14 -0.45
CA GLU A 51 21.96 15.77 -0.37
C GLU A 51 23.09 14.75 -0.59
N ASP A 52 23.03 13.60 0.09
CA ASP A 52 24.03 12.53 -0.02
C ASP A 52 24.05 11.90 -1.43
N LEU A 53 22.87 11.73 -2.03
CA LEU A 53 22.73 11.33 -3.42
C LEU A 53 23.30 12.38 -4.38
N TYR A 54 23.06 13.68 -4.15
CA TYR A 54 23.62 14.76 -4.96
C TYR A 54 25.17 14.82 -4.91
N TYR A 55 25.78 14.57 -3.74
CA TYR A 55 27.24 14.48 -3.63
C TYR A 55 27.81 13.23 -4.30
N SER A 56 27.13 12.09 -4.22
CA SER A 56 27.51 10.87 -4.96
C SER A 56 27.35 10.97 -6.48
N LEU A 57 26.58 11.96 -6.96
CA LEU A 57 26.35 12.27 -8.37
C LEU A 57 27.39 13.25 -8.96
N THR A 58 28.03 14.07 -8.12
CA THR A 58 28.99 15.10 -8.58
C THR A 58 30.43 14.60 -8.55
N ASP A 59 30.71 13.50 -7.85
CA ASP A 59 32.03 12.88 -7.76
C ASP A 59 32.13 11.64 -8.68
N GLU A 60 32.95 11.73 -9.74
CA GLU A 60 33.12 10.65 -10.74
C GLU A 60 33.54 9.30 -10.10
N GLY A 61 34.21 9.35 -8.94
CA GLY A 61 34.61 8.16 -8.17
C GLY A 61 33.44 7.32 -7.65
N SER A 62 32.36 7.96 -7.21
CA SER A 62 31.18 7.27 -6.65
C SER A 62 30.30 6.63 -7.74
N ARG A 63 30.23 7.28 -8.92
CA ARG A 63 29.55 6.70 -10.10
C ARG A 63 30.26 5.46 -10.63
N SER A 64 31.60 5.47 -10.65
CA SER A 64 32.40 4.34 -11.14
C SER A 64 32.39 3.13 -10.18
N SER A 65 32.31 3.35 -8.86
CA SER A 65 32.22 2.28 -7.86
C SER A 65 30.85 1.59 -7.87
N LEU A 66 29.77 2.34 -8.12
CA LEU A 66 28.44 1.78 -8.34
C LEU A 66 28.38 0.94 -9.62
N ILE A 67 28.88 1.47 -10.75
CA ILE A 67 28.87 0.76 -12.04
C ILE A 67 29.71 -0.53 -11.96
N SER A 68 30.85 -0.51 -11.29
CA SER A 68 31.70 -1.70 -11.11
C SER A 68 31.07 -2.76 -10.19
N SER A 69 30.40 -2.34 -9.12
CA SER A 69 29.64 -3.25 -8.24
C SER A 69 28.48 -3.93 -8.98
N LEU A 70 27.81 -3.19 -9.86
CA LEU A 70 26.73 -3.71 -10.69
C LEU A 70 27.23 -4.67 -11.78
N ASN A 71 28.37 -4.37 -12.39
CA ASN A 71 29.01 -5.28 -13.34
C ASN A 71 29.42 -6.59 -12.65
N ALA A 72 29.94 -6.53 -11.41
CA ALA A 72 30.26 -7.71 -10.62
C ALA A 72 29.01 -8.53 -10.25
N PHE A 73 27.90 -7.86 -9.89
CA PHE A 73 26.62 -8.54 -9.65
C PHE A 73 26.06 -9.20 -10.91
N SER A 74 26.09 -8.49 -12.05
CA SER A 74 25.68 -8.99 -13.37
C SER A 74 26.47 -10.24 -13.77
N ALA A 75 27.80 -10.21 -13.60
CA ALA A 75 28.66 -11.36 -13.87
C ALA A 75 28.35 -12.56 -12.95
N SER A 76 28.08 -12.31 -11.66
CA SER A 76 27.69 -13.34 -10.70
C SER A 76 26.33 -13.98 -11.04
N LEU A 77 25.36 -13.16 -11.47
CA LEU A 77 24.04 -13.61 -11.89
C LEU A 77 24.13 -14.42 -13.20
N SER A 78 24.88 -13.93 -14.19
CA SER A 78 25.11 -14.64 -15.46
C SER A 78 25.77 -16.01 -15.24
N ASN A 79 26.81 -16.08 -14.40
CA ASN A 79 27.47 -17.34 -14.06
C ASN A 79 26.54 -18.33 -13.34
N LYS A 80 25.68 -17.84 -12.43
CA LYS A 80 24.68 -18.71 -11.76
C LYS A 80 23.59 -19.19 -12.71
N LEU A 81 23.13 -18.34 -13.63
CA LEU A 81 22.09 -18.70 -14.61
C LEU A 81 22.64 -19.64 -15.70
N GLY A 82 23.87 -19.41 -16.17
CA GLY A 82 24.57 -20.31 -17.11
C GLY A 82 24.86 -21.69 -16.52
N GLY A 83 25.07 -21.78 -15.19
CA GLY A 83 25.17 -23.06 -14.49
C GLY A 83 23.86 -23.85 -14.38
N ILE A 84 22.70 -23.17 -14.48
CA ILE A 84 21.37 -23.78 -14.41
C ILE A 84 20.83 -24.10 -15.82
N PHE A 85 21.18 -23.29 -16.83
CA PHE A 85 20.76 -23.46 -18.23
C PHE A 85 21.97 -23.43 -19.20
N PRO A 86 22.75 -24.53 -19.31
CA PRO A 86 23.99 -24.55 -20.09
C PRO A 86 23.81 -24.41 -21.62
N SER A 87 22.59 -24.61 -22.12
CA SER A 87 22.28 -24.57 -23.56
C SER A 87 21.96 -23.16 -24.10
N TYR A 88 21.92 -22.15 -23.24
CA TYR A 88 21.70 -20.76 -23.63
C TYR A 88 22.93 -19.92 -23.27
N ASN A 89 23.60 -19.35 -24.27
CA ASN A 89 24.64 -18.35 -24.04
C ASN A 89 23.97 -17.04 -23.62
N PHE A 90 24.04 -16.73 -22.33
CA PHE A 90 23.54 -15.47 -21.77
C PHE A 90 24.50 -14.29 -22.03
N ASP A 91 25.60 -14.49 -22.76
CA ASP A 91 26.54 -13.43 -23.14
C ASP A 91 25.90 -12.35 -24.04
N ASP A 92 24.95 -12.73 -24.90
CA ASP A 92 24.14 -11.77 -25.69
C ASP A 92 23.04 -11.11 -24.85
N PHE A 93 22.67 -11.72 -23.71
CA PHE A 93 21.71 -11.15 -22.78
C PHE A 93 22.45 -10.07 -21.99
N ASN A 94 22.50 -8.88 -22.57
CA ASN A 94 23.15 -7.71 -22.00
C ASN A 94 22.32 -7.15 -20.83
N ILE A 95 22.17 -7.96 -19.77
CA ILE A 95 21.55 -7.65 -18.48
C ILE A 95 22.14 -6.35 -17.95
N THR A 96 23.43 -6.16 -18.16
CA THR A 96 24.14 -4.94 -17.83
C THR A 96 23.49 -3.70 -18.44
N ARG A 97 23.08 -3.72 -19.72
CA ARG A 97 22.36 -2.59 -20.35
C ARG A 97 20.95 -2.41 -19.79
N TYR A 98 20.23 -3.49 -19.49
CA TYR A 98 18.90 -3.38 -18.88
C TYR A 98 18.96 -2.84 -17.46
N VAL A 99 19.93 -3.29 -16.67
CA VAL A 99 20.19 -2.80 -15.32
C VAL A 99 20.66 -1.35 -15.36
N GLN A 100 21.55 -0.98 -16.29
CA GLN A 100 21.97 0.40 -16.50
C GLN A 100 20.79 1.30 -16.88
N ASN A 101 19.97 0.91 -17.86
CA ASN A 101 18.79 1.68 -18.25
C ASN A 101 17.76 1.80 -17.11
N PHE A 102 17.55 0.73 -16.35
CA PHE A 102 16.65 0.75 -15.18
C PHE A 102 17.18 1.69 -14.09
N LEU A 103 18.48 1.69 -13.86
CA LEU A 103 19.11 2.55 -12.87
C LEU A 103 19.12 4.00 -13.33
N GLU A 104 19.45 4.29 -14.59
CA GLU A 104 19.36 5.63 -15.16
C GLU A 104 17.93 6.16 -15.11
N TRP A 105 16.93 5.34 -15.44
CA TRP A 105 15.52 5.69 -15.26
C TRP A 105 15.17 5.93 -13.79
N SER A 106 15.63 5.06 -12.88
CA SER A 106 15.37 5.22 -11.44
C SER A 106 16.00 6.51 -10.92
N PHE A 107 17.25 6.79 -11.29
CA PHE A 107 18.01 7.99 -10.93
C PHE A 107 17.36 9.26 -11.48
N ALA A 108 16.94 9.26 -12.75
CA ALA A 108 16.25 10.39 -13.37
C ALA A 108 14.84 10.63 -12.79
N ASN A 109 14.23 9.62 -12.17
CA ASN A 109 12.88 9.69 -11.62
C ASN A 109 12.86 9.58 -10.09
N LEU A 110 14.00 9.70 -9.40
CA LEU A 110 14.06 9.56 -7.93
C LEU A 110 13.05 10.48 -7.26
N ASP A 111 13.00 11.76 -7.61
CA ASP A 111 12.06 12.73 -7.04
C ASP A 111 10.59 12.30 -7.22
N THR A 112 10.27 11.73 -8.38
CA THR A 112 8.92 11.23 -8.69
C THR A 112 8.60 9.97 -7.88
N ILE A 113 9.56 9.06 -7.73
CA ILE A 113 9.43 7.85 -6.93
C ILE A 113 9.25 8.22 -5.46
N PHE A 114 10.11 9.08 -4.92
CA PHE A 114 10.05 9.55 -3.52
C PHE A 114 8.73 10.27 -3.23
N SER A 115 8.33 11.21 -4.09
CA SER A 115 7.05 11.90 -3.91
C SER A 115 5.85 10.97 -4.06
N SER A 116 5.93 9.94 -4.91
CA SER A 116 4.87 8.93 -5.05
C SER A 116 4.75 8.04 -3.82
N VAL A 117 5.87 7.59 -3.25
CA VAL A 117 5.88 6.80 -2.00
C VAL A 117 5.35 7.63 -0.83
N ALA A 118 5.77 8.90 -0.71
CA ALA A 118 5.25 9.80 0.32
C ALA A 118 3.74 10.05 0.16
N ARG A 119 3.26 10.29 -1.07
CA ARG A 119 1.82 10.44 -1.37
C ARG A 119 1.05 9.18 -1.04
N PHE A 120 1.58 8.01 -1.38
CA PHE A 120 0.96 6.72 -1.07
C PHE A 120 0.89 6.48 0.45
N ALA A 121 1.96 6.77 1.19
CA ALA A 121 1.98 6.68 2.65
C ALA A 121 0.95 7.64 3.28
N LEU A 122 0.85 8.87 2.77
CA LEU A 122 -0.14 9.84 3.23
C LEU A 122 -1.58 9.38 2.91
N GLN A 123 -1.82 8.81 1.73
CA GLN A 123 -3.13 8.26 1.36
C GLN A 123 -3.52 7.09 2.27
N ILE A 124 -2.60 6.17 2.54
CA ILE A 124 -2.82 5.09 3.51
C ILE A 124 -3.11 5.67 4.89
N PHE A 125 -2.35 6.67 5.31
CA PHE A 125 -2.56 7.32 6.60
C PHE A 125 -3.96 7.94 6.70
N ILE A 126 -4.37 8.74 5.71
CA ILE A 126 -5.71 9.36 5.65
C ILE A 126 -6.80 8.30 5.61
N MET A 127 -6.61 7.23 4.84
CA MET A 127 -7.56 6.13 4.75
C MET A 127 -7.73 5.42 6.10
N LEU A 128 -6.63 5.06 6.77
CA LEU A 128 -6.66 4.43 8.09
C LEU A 128 -7.26 5.35 9.14
N PHE A 129 -6.95 6.65 9.05
CA PHE A 129 -7.54 7.68 9.88
C PHE A 129 -9.06 7.76 9.67
N ALA A 130 -9.53 7.93 8.44
CA ALA A 130 -10.95 7.97 8.12
C ALA A 130 -11.66 6.68 8.57
N LEU A 131 -11.05 5.52 8.33
CA LEU A 131 -11.56 4.22 8.76
C LEU A 131 -11.69 4.14 10.29
N PHE A 132 -10.71 4.65 11.03
CA PHE A 132 -10.76 4.69 12.49
C PHE A 132 -11.95 5.51 12.99
N TYR A 133 -12.22 6.70 12.45
CA TYR A 133 -13.38 7.51 12.86
C TYR A 133 -14.68 6.90 12.40
N LEU A 134 -14.72 6.35 11.19
CA LEU A 134 -15.91 5.67 10.68
C LEU A 134 -16.28 4.46 11.56
N LEU A 135 -15.28 3.74 12.09
CA LEU A 135 -15.51 2.62 13.01
C LEU A 135 -15.83 3.07 14.44
N ARG A 136 -15.18 4.14 14.94
CA ARG A 136 -15.37 4.66 16.30
C ARG A 136 -16.71 5.38 16.46
N ASP A 137 -17.01 6.29 15.55
CA ASP A 137 -18.13 7.23 15.63
C ASP A 137 -19.23 6.93 14.60
N GLY A 138 -19.14 5.82 13.86
CA GLY A 138 -20.08 5.46 12.79
C GLY A 138 -21.56 5.42 13.20
N VAL A 139 -21.86 5.11 14.47
CA VAL A 139 -23.24 5.14 14.97
C VAL A 139 -23.75 6.58 15.12
N LYS A 140 -22.91 7.48 15.65
CA LYS A 140 -23.25 8.92 15.75
C LYS A 140 -23.35 9.51 14.36
N LEU A 141 -22.40 9.22 13.48
CA LEU A 141 -22.42 9.65 12.09
C LEU A 141 -23.70 9.20 11.36
N LYS A 142 -24.15 7.95 11.57
CA LYS A 142 -25.42 7.47 11.02
C LYS A 142 -26.59 8.29 11.57
N GLN A 143 -26.64 8.54 12.88
CA GLN A 143 -27.71 9.31 13.50
C GLN A 143 -27.75 10.76 13.02
N ASP A 144 -26.59 11.41 12.90
CA ASP A 144 -26.46 12.77 12.39
C ASP A 144 -26.91 12.87 10.94
N ILE A 145 -26.57 11.88 10.10
CA ILE A 145 -27.04 11.81 8.71
C ILE A 145 -28.57 11.65 8.64
N ILE A 146 -29.16 10.80 9.49
CA ILE A 146 -30.61 10.65 9.55
C ILE A 146 -31.27 11.95 10.02
N ALA A 147 -30.74 12.60 11.05
CA ALA A 147 -31.30 13.84 11.59
C ALA A 147 -31.24 15.02 10.61
N LEU A 148 -30.26 15.03 9.70
CA LEU A 148 -30.14 16.04 8.64
C LEU A 148 -31.00 15.73 7.41
N SER A 149 -31.55 14.51 7.32
CA SER A 149 -32.34 14.07 6.18
C SER A 149 -33.75 14.68 6.24
N PRO A 150 -34.29 15.19 5.12
CA PRO A 150 -35.69 15.61 5.05
C PRO A 150 -36.68 14.43 4.93
N LEU A 151 -36.18 13.20 4.87
CA LEU A 151 -36.98 11.98 4.78
C LEU A 151 -37.46 11.55 6.17
N SER A 152 -38.50 10.69 6.23
CA SER A 152 -38.85 10.05 7.49
C SER A 152 -37.81 8.99 7.85
N ASP A 153 -37.46 8.86 9.13
CA ASP A 153 -36.47 7.91 9.67
C ASP A 153 -36.61 6.48 9.11
N ASN A 154 -37.85 6.00 8.90
CA ASN A 154 -38.13 4.68 8.33
C ASN A 154 -37.52 4.48 6.92
N TYR A 155 -37.51 5.53 6.10
CA TYR A 155 -36.89 5.48 4.77
C TYR A 155 -35.37 5.55 4.85
N ASP A 156 -34.81 6.38 5.72
CA ASP A 156 -33.35 6.47 5.89
C ASP A 156 -32.76 5.17 6.43
N GLU A 157 -33.40 4.55 7.43
CA GLU A 157 -33.03 3.23 7.94
C GLU A 157 -33.02 2.17 6.84
N LYS A 158 -34.03 2.21 5.96
CA LYS A 158 -34.13 1.31 4.81
C LYS A 158 -33.02 1.56 3.80
N ILE A 159 -32.65 2.82 3.54
CA ILE A 159 -31.53 3.17 2.66
C ILE A 159 -30.20 2.66 3.25
N PHE A 160 -29.92 2.94 4.53
CA PHE A 160 -28.71 2.45 5.20
C PHE A 160 -28.62 0.93 5.21
N SER A 161 -29.72 0.22 5.42
CA SER A 161 -29.74 -1.25 5.35
C SER A 161 -29.38 -1.78 3.96
N LYS A 162 -29.92 -1.16 2.91
CA LYS A 162 -29.59 -1.49 1.51
C LYS A 162 -28.15 -1.18 1.17
N LEU A 163 -27.63 -0.03 1.60
CA LEU A 163 -26.22 0.35 1.44
C LEU A 163 -25.30 -0.66 2.11
N LYS A 164 -25.59 -1.03 3.36
CA LYS A 164 -24.83 -2.05 4.09
C LYS A 164 -24.84 -3.39 3.37
N LEU A 165 -26.00 -3.79 2.84
CA LEU A 165 -26.13 -5.02 2.07
C LEU A 165 -25.28 -4.93 0.79
N ALA A 166 -25.39 -3.85 0.03
CA ALA A 166 -24.63 -3.64 -1.21
C ALA A 166 -23.11 -3.65 -0.97
N ILE A 167 -22.63 -2.89 0.01
CA ILE A 167 -21.20 -2.85 0.39
C ILE A 167 -20.72 -4.26 0.78
N ARG A 168 -21.49 -4.97 1.63
CA ARG A 168 -21.15 -6.33 2.03
C ARG A 168 -21.11 -7.28 0.84
N SER A 169 -22.05 -7.17 -0.09
CA SER A 169 -22.09 -8.00 -1.30
C SER A 169 -20.88 -7.73 -2.20
N VAL A 170 -20.50 -6.46 -2.40
CA VAL A 170 -19.32 -6.10 -3.20
C VAL A 170 -18.04 -6.64 -2.55
N VAL A 171 -17.82 -6.37 -1.25
CA VAL A 171 -16.62 -6.83 -0.53
C VAL A 171 -16.53 -8.36 -0.55
N THR A 172 -17.64 -9.04 -0.28
CA THR A 172 -17.69 -10.51 -0.29
C THR A 172 -17.46 -11.05 -1.71
N GLY A 173 -18.06 -10.40 -2.73
CA GLY A 173 -17.87 -10.74 -4.13
C GLY A 173 -16.40 -10.63 -4.55
N THR A 174 -15.75 -9.50 -4.27
CA THR A 174 -14.33 -9.30 -4.58
C THR A 174 -13.44 -10.32 -3.88
N LEU A 175 -13.70 -10.64 -2.61
CA LEU A 175 -12.96 -11.67 -1.88
C LEU A 175 -13.11 -13.06 -2.52
N VAL A 176 -14.34 -13.45 -2.87
CA VAL A 176 -14.62 -14.75 -3.49
C VAL A 176 -13.97 -14.84 -4.87
N VAL A 177 -14.13 -13.81 -5.70
CA VAL A 177 -13.50 -13.74 -7.03
C VAL A 177 -11.99 -13.79 -6.91
N GLY A 178 -11.39 -13.05 -5.97
CA GLY A 178 -9.94 -13.08 -5.72
C GLY A 178 -9.43 -14.45 -5.30
N MET A 179 -10.17 -15.19 -4.46
CA MET A 179 -9.83 -16.57 -4.10
C MET A 179 -9.89 -17.52 -5.31
N ILE A 180 -10.95 -17.43 -6.12
CA ILE A 180 -11.10 -18.24 -7.34
C ILE A 180 -9.95 -17.93 -8.31
N GLN A 181 -9.67 -16.64 -8.53
CA GLN A 181 -8.57 -16.19 -9.38
C GLN A 181 -7.23 -16.75 -8.89
N GLY A 182 -6.90 -16.61 -7.61
CA GLY A 182 -5.64 -17.11 -7.08
C GLY A 182 -5.52 -18.63 -7.14
N PHE A 183 -6.62 -19.36 -6.92
CA PHE A 183 -6.66 -20.81 -7.11
C PHE A 183 -6.41 -21.20 -8.56
N LEU A 184 -7.08 -20.55 -9.52
CA LEU A 184 -6.89 -20.81 -10.95
C LEU A 184 -5.47 -20.43 -11.42
N THR A 185 -4.91 -19.33 -10.94
CA THR A 185 -3.52 -18.94 -11.23
C THR A 185 -2.55 -19.99 -10.71
N GLY A 186 -2.72 -20.45 -9.46
CA GLY A 186 -1.88 -21.51 -8.89
C GLY A 186 -2.02 -22.82 -9.66
N LEU A 187 -3.23 -23.21 -10.03
CA LEU A 187 -3.50 -24.42 -10.81
C LEU A 187 -2.89 -24.33 -12.22
N GLY A 188 -3.02 -23.18 -12.89
CA GLY A 188 -2.41 -22.94 -14.19
C GLY A 188 -0.89 -23.09 -14.13
N PHE A 189 -0.25 -22.44 -13.16
CA PHE A 189 1.20 -22.54 -12.98
C PHE A 189 1.67 -23.95 -12.63
N PHE A 190 0.86 -24.72 -11.91
CA PHE A 190 1.13 -26.13 -11.66
C PHE A 190 1.11 -26.95 -12.95
N ILE A 191 0.11 -26.73 -13.82
CA ILE A 191 -0.03 -27.44 -15.10
C ILE A 191 1.12 -27.10 -16.06
N PHE A 192 1.54 -25.84 -16.12
CA PHE A 192 2.61 -25.38 -17.02
C PHE A 192 4.03 -25.61 -16.47
N GLY A 193 4.18 -26.27 -15.31
CA GLY A 193 5.49 -26.59 -14.73
C GLY A 193 6.26 -25.39 -14.17
N VAL A 194 5.57 -24.29 -13.84
CA VAL A 194 6.20 -23.12 -13.24
C VAL A 194 6.59 -23.41 -11.79
N PRO A 195 7.82 -23.07 -11.35
CA PRO A 195 8.24 -23.28 -9.96
C PRO A 195 7.34 -22.56 -8.95
N ASN A 196 7.05 -23.21 -7.83
CA ASN A 196 6.29 -22.66 -6.70
C ASN A 196 4.87 -22.14 -7.05
N PRO A 197 3.98 -22.95 -7.65
CA PRO A 197 2.65 -22.52 -8.08
C PRO A 197 1.77 -22.01 -6.93
N ALA A 198 1.91 -22.57 -5.73
CA ALA A 198 1.19 -22.11 -4.55
C ALA A 198 1.58 -20.68 -4.11
N LEU A 199 2.85 -20.29 -4.30
CA LEU A 199 3.33 -18.94 -4.00
C LEU A 199 2.66 -17.92 -4.93
N TRP A 200 2.69 -18.19 -6.23
CA TRP A 200 2.08 -17.33 -7.24
C TRP A 200 0.56 -17.24 -7.14
N GLY A 201 -0.11 -18.35 -6.83
CA GLY A 201 -1.55 -18.34 -6.53
C GLY A 201 -1.87 -17.46 -5.32
N SER A 202 -1.05 -17.53 -4.26
CA SER A 202 -1.20 -16.68 -3.06
C SER A 202 -0.97 -15.20 -3.38
N PHE A 203 0.05 -14.87 -4.18
CA PHE A 203 0.28 -13.51 -4.67
C PHE A 203 -0.90 -13.00 -5.50
N ALA A 204 -1.50 -13.84 -6.35
CA ALA A 204 -2.67 -13.48 -7.13
C ALA A 204 -3.89 -13.18 -6.24
N VAL A 205 -4.11 -13.92 -5.15
CA VAL A 205 -5.15 -13.58 -4.16
C VAL A 205 -4.87 -12.21 -3.53
N LEU A 206 -3.65 -11.96 -3.08
CA LEU A 206 -3.29 -10.69 -2.44
C LEU A 206 -3.41 -9.51 -3.41
N ALA A 207 -2.95 -9.68 -4.65
CA ALA A 207 -3.02 -8.66 -5.70
C ALA A 207 -4.47 -8.33 -6.08
N ALA A 208 -5.37 -9.32 -6.11
CA ALA A 208 -6.79 -9.11 -6.40
C ALA A 208 -7.50 -8.25 -5.35
N LEU A 209 -6.94 -8.12 -4.14
CA LEU A 209 -7.50 -7.31 -3.05
C LEU A 209 -7.10 -5.83 -3.13
N ILE A 210 -6.15 -5.46 -4.00
CA ILE A 210 -5.70 -4.08 -4.14
C ILE A 210 -6.34 -3.47 -5.40
N PRO A 211 -7.35 -2.60 -5.25
CA PRO A 211 -7.97 -1.93 -6.39
C PRO A 211 -6.93 -1.08 -7.13
N GLY A 212 -6.90 -1.19 -8.46
CA GLY A 212 -6.02 -0.37 -9.32
C GLY A 212 -4.66 -0.99 -9.66
N ILE A 213 -4.16 -2.01 -8.94
CA ILE A 213 -2.92 -2.73 -9.32
C ILE A 213 -3.17 -3.71 -10.48
N GLY A 214 -4.38 -4.26 -10.59
CA GLY A 214 -4.71 -5.27 -11.61
C GLY A 214 -4.60 -4.77 -13.06
N THR A 215 -4.80 -3.47 -13.32
CA THR A 215 -4.76 -2.89 -14.67
C THR A 215 -3.51 -2.07 -14.97
N SER A 216 -2.80 -1.56 -13.95
CA SER A 216 -1.59 -0.76 -14.18
C SER A 216 -0.37 -1.62 -14.53
N LEU A 217 -0.33 -2.88 -14.09
CA LEU A 217 0.80 -3.79 -14.36
C LEU A 217 0.86 -4.30 -15.81
N VAL A 218 -0.19 -4.10 -16.61
CA VAL A 218 -0.29 -4.58 -18.00
C VAL A 218 0.06 -3.47 -19.02
N ILE A 219 0.33 -2.24 -18.56
CA ILE A 219 0.59 -1.07 -19.43
C ILE A 219 2.09 -0.67 -19.44
N VAL A 220 3.00 -1.54 -18.97
CA VAL A 220 4.45 -1.31 -19.10
C VAL A 220 5.12 -2.50 -19.75
#